data_AF-A0A3S0CNJ3-F1
#
_entry.id   AF-A0A3S0CNJ3-F1
#
_cell.length_a   1.000
_cell.length_b   1.000
_cell.length_c   1.000
_cell.angle_alpha   90.00
_cell.angle_beta   90.00
_cell.angle_gamma   90.00
#
_symmetry.space_group_name_H-M   'P 1'
#
loop_
_entity.id
_entity.type
_entity.pdbx_description
1 polymer ?
#
loop_
_entity_poly.entity_id
_entity_poly.type
_entity_poly.pdbx_seq_one_letter_code
_entity_poly.pdbx_strand_id
1 'polypeptide(L)' 'MKRITKRKALILLSIGILAIATSQIASQYFELPDFTKGSFIGIGIGLLLTSLIFGNFKTVRD' A
#
# COMPACT_ATOMS: atom_id res chain seq x y z
N MET A 1 5.49 9.45 -16.40
CA MET A 1 5.80 9.72 -14.97
C MET A 1 7.23 9.28 -14.66
N LYS A 2 8.00 10.05 -13.88
CA LYS A 2 9.36 9.65 -13.49
C LYS A 2 9.31 8.49 -12.48
N ARG A 3 10.20 7.51 -12.65
CA ARG A 3 10.42 6.42 -11.68
C ARG A 3 10.83 7.02 -10.32
N ILE A 4 10.36 6.43 -9.23
CA ILE A 4 10.75 6.83 -7.87
C ILE A 4 11.98 6.05 -7.41
N THR A 5 12.84 6.71 -6.63
CA THR A 5 14.04 6.06 -6.07
C THR A 5 13.66 4.89 -5.16
N LYS A 6 14.52 3.86 -5.07
CA LYS A 6 14.31 2.68 -4.22
C LYS A 6 13.89 3.03 -2.78
N ARG A 7 14.53 4.05 -2.17
CA ARG A 7 14.18 4.51 -0.81
C ARG A 7 12.73 4.99 -0.71
N LYS A 8 12.31 5.86 -1.63
CA LYS A 8 10.93 6.35 -1.70
C LYS A 8 9.91 5.24 -1.97
N ALA A 9 10.27 4.28 -2.84
CA ALA A 9 9.43 3.11 -3.10
C ALA A 9 9.24 2.25 -1.84
N LEU A 10 10.31 1.97 -1.09
CA LEU A 10 10.22 1.22 0.16
C LEU A 10 9.41 1.95 1.23
N ILE A 11 9.53 3.27 1.34
CA ILE A 11 8.69 4.07 2.24
C ILE A 11 7.22 3.95 1.84
N LEU A 12 6.91 4.10 0.55
CA LEU A 12 5.54 4.01 0.04
C LEU A 12 4.95 2.61 0.25
N LEU A 13 5.77 1.58 0.06
CA LEU A 13 5.39 0.18 0.31
C LEU A 13 5.10 -0.05 1.80
N SER A 14 5.94 0.48 2.68
CA SER A 14 5.75 0.39 4.14
C SER A 14 4.46 1.08 4.57
N ILE A 15 4.17 2.28 4.03
CA ILE A 15 2.92 3.00 4.31
C ILE A 15 1.72 2.21 3.80
N GLY A 16 1.79 1.62 2.61
CA GLY A 16 0.72 0.78 2.06
C GLY A 16 0.41 -0.43 2.94
N ILE A 17 1.43 -1.15 3.42
CA ILE A 17 1.26 -2.27 4.34
C ILE A 17 0.63 -1.81 5.66
N LEU A 18 1.14 -0.71 6.25
CA LEU A 18 0.62 -0.18 7.50
C LEU A 18 -0.84 0.28 7.39
N ALA A 19 -1.21 0.90 6.27
CA ALA A 19 -2.58 1.31 6.01
C ALA A 19 -3.54 0.11 5.98
N ILE A 20 -3.16 -0.97 5.29
CA ILE A 20 -3.96 -2.21 5.24
C ILE A 20 -4.04 -2.85 6.62
N ALA A 21 -2.92 -2.99 7.32
CA ALA A 21 -2.89 -3.59 8.66
C ALA A 21 -3.77 -2.82 9.65
N THR A 22 -3.64 -1.49 9.67
CA THR A 22 -4.46 -0.64 10.54
C THR A 22 -5.94 -0.72 10.17
N SER A 23 -6.27 -0.77 8.89
CA SER A 23 -7.65 -0.96 8.43
C SER A 23 -8.25 -2.28 8.90
N GLN A 24 -7.48 -3.37 8.85
CA GLN A 24 -7.94 -4.68 9.31
C GLN A 24 -8.13 -4.71 10.82
N ILE A 25 -7.17 -4.17 11.58
CA ILE A 25 -7.28 -4.04 13.04
C ILE A 25 -8.50 -3.20 13.40
N ALA A 26 -8.66 -2.01 12.79
CA ALA A 26 -9.80 -1.14 13.06
C ALA A 26 -11.14 -1.80 12.73
N SER A 27 -11.22 -2.57 11.63
CA SER A 27 -12.44 -3.28 11.23
C SER A 27 -12.84 -4.40 12.18
N GLN A 28 -11.90 -4.91 12.99
CA GLN A 28 -12.18 -5.91 14.02
C GLN A 28 -12.84 -5.28 15.26
N TYR A 29 -12.52 -4.03 15.59
CA TYR A 29 -13.03 -3.34 16.79
C TYR A 29 -14.22 -2.43 16.49
N PHE A 30 -14.37 -1.97 15.25
CA PHE A 30 -15.42 -1.06 14.82
C PHE A 30 -16.18 -1.65 13.64
N GLU A 31 -17.51 -1.67 13.73
CA GLU A 31 -18.38 -1.93 12.59
C GLU A 31 -18.37 -0.73 11.63
N LEU A 32 -17.33 -0.69 10.80
CA LEU A 32 -17.22 0.28 9.71
C LEU A 32 -18.18 -0.11 8.57
N PRO A 33 -18.87 0.88 7.94
CA PRO A 33 -19.60 0.65 6.70
C PRO A 33 -18.73 0.00 5.62
N ASP A 34 -19.36 -0.78 4.73
CA ASP A 34 -18.64 -1.52 3.69
C ASP A 34 -17.83 -0.60 2.76
N PHE A 35 -18.38 0.60 2.48
CA PHE A 35 -17.70 1.60 1.67
C PHE A 35 -16.39 2.09 2.31
N THR A 36 -16.38 2.34 3.63
CA THR A 36 -15.18 2.79 4.34
C THR A 36 -14.15 1.66 4.41
N LYS A 37 -14.57 0.43 4.73
CA LYS A 37 -13.69 -0.75 4.71
C LYS A 37 -13.03 -0.93 3.34
N GLY A 38 -13.83 -0.92 2.27
CA GLY A 38 -13.36 -1.04 0.90
C GLY A 38 -12.42 0.09 0.49
N SER A 39 -12.72 1.33 0.91
CA SER A 39 -11.88 2.51 0.61
C SER A 39 -10.50 2.40 1.26
N PHE A 40 -10.40 2.02 2.53
CA PHE A 40 -9.11 1.88 3.21
C PHE A 40 -8.26 0.76 2.60
N ILE A 41 -8.86 -0.40 2.31
CA ILE A 41 -8.20 -1.51 1.61
C ILE A 41 -7.73 -1.05 0.22
N GLY A 42 -8.61 -0.39 -0.54
CA GLY A 42 -8.32 0.11 -1.88
C GLY A 42 -7.19 1.13 -1.92
N ILE A 43 -7.14 2.07 -0.97
CA ILE A 43 -6.03 3.02 -0.83
C ILE A 43 -4.72 2.28 -0.53
N GLY A 44 -4.75 1.33 0.41
CA GLY A 44 -3.59 0.52 0.74
C GLY A 44 -3.03 -0.22 -0.49
N ILE A 45 -3.90 -0.90 -1.25
CA ILE A 45 -3.53 -1.60 -2.47
C ILE A 45 -3.02 -0.64 -3.54
N GLY A 46 -3.66 0.52 -3.71
CA GLY A 46 -3.24 1.55 -4.66
C GLY A 46 -1.83 2.06 -4.37
N LEU A 47 -1.49 2.27 -3.09
CA LEU A 47 -0.15 2.65 -2.65
C LEU A 47 0.89 1.55 -2.93
N LEU A 48 0.54 0.28 -2.68
CA LEU A 48 1.40 -0.86 -2.99
C LEU A 48 1.67 -0.99 -4.50
N LEU A 49 0.63 -0.93 -5.32
CA LEU A 49 0.74 -0.96 -6.79
C LEU A 49 1.58 0.20 -7.31
N THR A 50 1.36 1.41 -6.78
CA THR A 50 2.15 2.58 -7.16
C THR A 50 3.62 2.37 -6.80
N SER A 51 3.91 1.83 -5.62
CA SER A 51 5.28 1.51 -5.24
C SER A 51 5.90 0.48 -6.19
N LEU A 52 5.20 -0.60 -6.51
CA LEU A 52 5.73 -1.70 -7.32
C LEU A 52 5.96 -1.31 -8.78
N ILE A 53 5.01 -0.60 -9.39
CA ILE A 53 5.06 -0.19 -10.80
C ILE A 53 6.08 0.93 -11.01
N PHE A 54 6.08 1.94 -10.13
CA PHE A 54 6.92 3.13 -10.30
C PHE A 54 8.25 3.05 -9.56
N GLY A 55 8.41 2.08 -8.66
CA GLY A 55 9.64 1.82 -7.93
C GLY A 55 10.76 1.30 -8.83
N ASN A 56 11.97 1.80 -8.60
CA ASN A 56 13.18 1.25 -9.21
C ASN A 56 13.68 0.04 -8.40
N PHE A 57 12.95 -1.08 -8.48
CA PHE A 57 13.39 -2.36 -7.93
C PHE A 57 14.31 -3.04 -8.95
N LYS A 58 15.54 -3.36 -8.53
CA LYS A 58 16.45 -4.17 -9.34
C LYS A 58 15.82 -5.56 -9.45
N THR A 59 15.35 -5.94 -10.65
CA THR A 59 14.84 -7.28 -10.88
C THR A 59 15.99 -8.25 -10.64
N VAL A 60 15.80 -9.23 -9.76
CA VAL A 60 16.72 -10.36 -9.67
C VAL A 60 16.41 -11.25 -10.88
N ARG A 61 17.41 -11.49 -11.72
CA ARG A 61 17.36 -12.49 -12.79
C ARG A 61 18.20 -13.66 -12.30
N ASP A 62 17.57 -14.83 -12.17
CA ASP A 62 18.25 -16.11 -11.97
C ASP A 62 18.98 -16.54 -13.25
#